data_AF-A0A4P7RAK8-F1
#
_entry.id   AF-A0A4P7RAK8-F1
#
_cell.length_a   1.000
_cell.length_b   1.000
_cell.length_c   1.000
_cell.angle_alpha   90.00
_cell.angle_beta   90.00
_cell.angle_gamma   90.00
#
_symmetry.space_group_name_H-M   'P 1'
#
loop_
_entity.id
_entity.type
_entity.pdbx_description
1 polymer ?
#
loop_
_entity_poly.entity_id
_entity_poly.type
_entity_poly.pdbx_seq_one_letter_code
_entity_poly.pdbx_strand_id
1 'polypeptide(L)'
;MTLISARSIGAFLLGTSVVVGCFWWLLGDQYSRRSSQASPDGRFSVFEFQSHQNGLEHAPHGSLLSLSADRSLGDPEDGHVIFAGYCKTALAYRWVDNQRIAVDCAVRDDGDVRTLSKRAFGISVSLNGR
;
A
#
# COMPACT_ATOMS: atom_id res chain seq x y z
N MET A 1 -71.67 -6.41 12.59
CA MET A 1 -71.37 -7.86 12.50
C MET A 1 -70.75 -8.08 11.12
N THR A 2 -69.52 -8.54 10.91
CA THR A 2 -68.56 -9.26 11.76
C THR A 2 -67.21 -9.29 11.02
N LEU A 3 -66.13 -9.08 11.81
CA LEU A 3 -64.73 -9.50 11.67
C LEU A 3 -63.83 -9.01 10.51
N ILE A 4 -62.93 -8.13 10.93
CA ILE A 4 -61.60 -7.79 10.43
C ILE A 4 -60.74 -9.07 10.27
N SER A 5 -60.21 -9.31 9.07
CA SER A 5 -59.16 -10.30 8.82
C SER A 5 -57.81 -9.58 8.69
N ALA A 6 -57.13 -9.40 9.81
CA ALA A 6 -55.74 -8.99 9.89
C ALA A 6 -54.84 -10.23 9.79
N ARG A 7 -53.95 -10.25 8.79
CA ARG A 7 -52.73 -11.09 8.64
C ARG A 7 -52.18 -10.70 7.27
N SER A 8 -51.14 -9.90 7.14
CA SER A 8 -49.77 -10.38 7.29
C SER A 8 -48.83 -9.17 7.22
N ILE A 9 -48.28 -8.73 8.35
CA ILE A 9 -47.12 -7.83 8.39
C ILE A 9 -46.08 -8.61 9.17
N GLY A 10 -45.13 -9.21 8.48
CA GLY A 10 -44.12 -10.02 9.14
C GLY A 10 -43.26 -10.77 8.16
N ALA A 11 -42.28 -10.06 7.59
CA ALA A 11 -40.97 -10.55 7.16
C ALA A 11 -40.42 -9.65 6.05
N PHE A 12 -39.90 -8.47 6.39
CA PHE A 12 -39.11 -7.68 5.44
C PHE A 12 -38.09 -6.78 6.13
N LEU A 13 -37.39 -7.28 7.16
CA LEU A 13 -36.35 -6.50 7.86
C LEU A 13 -35.14 -7.37 8.27
N LEU A 14 -34.72 -8.32 7.43
CA LEU A 14 -33.48 -9.08 7.66
C LEU A 14 -32.65 -9.30 6.38
N GLY A 15 -32.85 -8.48 5.35
CA GLY A 15 -32.20 -8.66 4.05
C GLY A 15 -31.09 -7.65 3.70
N THR A 16 -30.95 -6.55 4.43
CA THR A 16 -30.08 -5.43 4.01
C THR A 16 -28.71 -5.39 4.70
N SER A 17 -28.51 -6.08 5.82
CA SER A 17 -27.25 -6.00 6.56
C SER A 17 -26.09 -6.79 5.94
N VAL A 18 -26.38 -7.78 5.07
CA VAL A 18 -25.32 -8.63 4.48
C VAL A 18 -24.74 -7.99 3.21
N VAL A 19 -25.51 -7.16 2.49
CA VAL A 19 -25.04 -6.58 1.22
C VAL A 19 -24.06 -5.44 1.44
N VAL A 20 -24.17 -4.69 2.54
CA VAL A 20 -23.24 -3.61 2.88
C VAL A 20 -21.88 -4.16 3.31
N GLY A 21 -21.83 -5.30 4.02
CA GLY A 21 -20.57 -5.92 4.46
C GLY A 21 -19.72 -6.46 3.30
N CYS A 22 -20.34 -7.04 2.27
CA CYS A 22 -19.62 -7.54 1.10
C CYS A 22 -19.13 -6.43 0.15
N PHE A 23 -19.72 -5.23 0.20
CA PHE A 23 -19.31 -4.14 -0.69
C PHE A 23 -17.93 -3.57 -0.31
N TRP A 24 -17.61 -3.52 0.99
CA TRP A 24 -16.29 -3.10 1.47
C TRP A 24 -15.19 -4.12 1.17
N TRP A 25 -15.55 -5.40 0.97
CA TRP A 25 -14.60 -6.46 0.64
C TRP A 25 -14.32 -6.58 -0.86
N LEU A 26 -15.17 -5.97 -1.71
CA LEU A 26 -15.03 -5.94 -3.17
C LEU A 26 -14.21 -4.76 -3.69
N LEU A 27 -13.91 -3.77 -2.84
CA LEU A 27 -12.86 -2.79 -3.11
C LEU A 27 -11.53 -3.46 -2.80
N GLY A 28 -11.01 -4.20 -3.78
CA GLY A 28 -9.75 -4.91 -3.67
C GLY A 28 -8.64 -3.97 -3.21
N ASP A 29 -7.92 -4.38 -2.17
CA ASP A 29 -6.74 -3.67 -1.66
C ASP A 29 -5.72 -3.57 -2.81
N GLN A 30 -5.52 -2.36 -3.33
CA GLN A 30 -4.67 -2.12 -4.51
C GLN A 30 -3.21 -2.43 -4.23
N TYR A 31 -2.86 -2.48 -2.95
CA TYR A 31 -1.54 -2.74 -2.45
C TYR A 31 -1.60 -3.83 -1.39
N SER A 32 -0.52 -4.61 -1.30
CA SER A 32 -0.29 -5.50 -0.17
C SER A 32 1.01 -5.15 0.49
N ARG A 33 0.98 -4.91 1.81
CA ARG A 33 2.18 -4.66 2.60
C ARG A 33 3.02 -5.94 2.69
N ARG A 34 4.30 -5.86 2.35
CA ARG A 34 5.26 -6.97 2.37
C ARG A 34 6.10 -6.97 3.64
N SER A 35 6.64 -5.81 3.99
CA SER A 35 7.53 -5.65 5.15
C SER A 35 7.53 -4.22 5.67
N SER A 36 8.15 -4.02 6.83
CA SER A 36 8.50 -2.71 7.33
C SER A 36 9.84 -2.76 8.07
N GLN A 37 10.53 -1.63 8.10
CA GLN A 37 11.79 -1.47 8.83
C GLN A 37 11.86 -0.07 9.46
N ALA A 38 11.94 -0.03 10.78
CA ALA A 38 12.17 1.21 11.51
C ALA A 38 13.62 1.71 11.30
N SER A 39 13.80 3.02 11.32
CA SER A 39 15.12 3.64 11.39
C SER A 39 15.84 3.23 12.68
N PRO A 40 17.18 3.30 12.75
CA PRO A 40 17.92 2.92 13.95
C PRO A 40 17.53 3.71 15.21
N ASP A 41 17.09 4.96 15.04
CA ASP A 41 16.56 5.81 16.11
C ASP A 41 15.03 5.68 16.34
N GLY A 42 14.35 4.86 15.53
CA GLY A 42 12.91 4.59 15.62
C GLY A 42 12.00 5.76 15.25
N ARG A 43 12.54 6.87 14.72
CA ARG A 43 11.76 8.07 14.35
C ARG A 43 10.99 7.92 13.05
N PHE A 44 11.46 7.06 12.16
CA PHE A 44 10.84 6.82 10.86
C PHE A 44 10.73 5.32 10.60
N SER A 45 9.86 4.94 9.68
CA SER A 45 9.73 3.58 9.19
C SER A 45 9.59 3.57 7.68
N VAL A 46 10.29 2.65 7.03
CA VAL A 46 10.10 2.32 5.62
C VAL A 46 9.17 1.13 5.53
N PHE A 47 8.12 1.25 4.74
CA PHE A 47 7.13 0.21 4.48
C PHE A 47 7.24 -0.23 3.04
N GLU A 48 7.37 -1.53 2.82
CA GLU A 48 7.35 -2.11 1.48
C GLU A 48 5.93 -2.54 1.14
N PHE A 49 5.48 -2.14 -0.06
CA PHE A 49 4.23 -2.57 -0.64
C PHE A 49 4.45 -3.19 -2.00
N GLN A 50 3.56 -4.11 -2.35
CA GLN A 50 3.42 -4.63 -3.70
C GLN A 50 2.10 -4.11 -4.27
N SER A 51 2.16 -3.41 -5.40
CA SER A 51 0.96 -3.03 -6.17
C SER A 51 0.40 -4.25 -6.90
N HIS A 52 -0.94 -4.36 -6.88
CA HIS A 52 -1.71 -5.39 -7.58
C HIS A 52 -2.31 -4.86 -8.89
N GLN A 53 -2.03 -3.59 -9.22
CA GLN A 53 -2.51 -2.98 -10.45
C GLN A 53 -1.85 -3.62 -11.68
N ASN A 54 -2.65 -3.76 -12.74
CA ASN A 54 -2.27 -4.41 -13.99
C ASN A 54 -1.49 -3.49 -14.96
N GLY A 55 -1.04 -2.31 -14.52
CA GLY A 55 -0.24 -1.38 -15.31
C GLY A 55 -1.01 -0.58 -16.37
N LEU A 56 -2.35 -0.64 -16.36
CA LEU A 56 -3.23 0.16 -17.24
C LEU A 56 -3.66 1.50 -16.63
N GLU A 57 -3.42 1.69 -15.33
CA GLU A 57 -3.78 2.90 -14.57
C GLU A 57 -2.56 3.79 -14.29
N HIS A 58 -2.76 4.94 -13.63
CA HIS A 58 -1.65 5.83 -13.27
C HIS A 58 -0.83 5.24 -12.11
N ALA A 59 0.49 5.33 -12.22
CA ALA A 59 1.52 4.91 -11.24
C ALA A 59 1.17 5.21 -9.77
N PRO A 60 1.66 4.41 -8.80
CA PRO A 60 2.86 3.58 -8.88
C PRO A 60 2.61 2.07 -8.95
N HIS A 61 3.35 1.40 -9.85
CA HIS A 61 3.26 -0.05 -10.06
C HIS A 61 4.52 -0.80 -9.60
N GLY A 62 4.38 -2.11 -9.40
CA GLY A 62 5.48 -2.98 -8.97
C GLY A 62 5.68 -2.94 -7.46
N SER A 63 6.94 -2.91 -7.04
CA SER A 63 7.31 -2.78 -5.62
C SER A 63 7.42 -1.30 -5.26
N LEU A 64 6.92 -0.94 -4.08
CA LEU A 64 6.91 0.42 -3.57
C LEU A 64 7.59 0.46 -2.20
N LEU A 65 8.31 1.54 -1.94
CA LEU A 65 8.76 1.89 -0.60
C LEU A 65 8.13 3.22 -0.22
N SER A 66 7.42 3.24 0.90
CA SER A 66 6.88 4.46 1.50
C SER A 66 7.55 4.72 2.83
N LEU A 67 7.97 5.96 3.05
CA LEU A 67 8.61 6.44 4.26
C LEU A 67 7.58 7.23 5.08
N SER A 68 7.44 6.90 6.37
CA SER A 68 6.57 7.65 7.28
C SER A 68 7.23 7.84 8.65
N ALA A 69 6.82 8.88 9.37
CA ALA A 69 7.09 9.04 10.80
C ALA A 69 6.16 8.16 11.66
N ASP A 70 5.07 7.68 11.08
CA ASP A 70 4.13 6.80 11.74
C ASP A 70 4.66 5.36 11.81
N ARG A 71 4.26 4.66 12.88
CA ARG A 71 4.68 3.26 13.12
C ARG A 71 3.86 2.26 12.31
N SER A 72 2.77 2.69 11.70
CA SER A 72 1.91 1.86 10.87
C SER A 72 1.46 2.66 9.67
N LEU A 73 1.51 2.01 8.52
CA LEU A 73 0.98 2.52 7.27
C LEU A 73 0.12 1.43 6.64
N GLY A 74 -1.12 1.80 6.29
CA GLY A 74 -2.09 0.93 5.62
C GLY A 74 -1.96 1.02 4.10
N ASP A 75 -1.85 2.25 3.59
CA ASP A 75 -1.69 2.56 2.18
C ASP A 75 -0.33 3.24 1.93
N PRO A 76 0.45 2.87 0.89
CA PRO A 76 1.68 3.59 0.55
C PRO A 76 1.49 5.10 0.33
N GLU A 77 0.31 5.54 -0.10
CA GLU A 77 -0.05 6.94 -0.37
C GLU A 77 -0.23 7.78 0.90
N ASP A 78 -0.51 7.16 2.05
CA ASP A 78 -0.56 7.84 3.35
C ASP A 78 0.83 8.31 3.82
N GLY A 79 1.89 7.76 3.23
CA GLY A 79 3.28 8.11 3.52
C GLY A 79 3.93 8.89 2.39
N HIS A 80 5.27 8.95 2.41
CA HIS A 80 6.03 9.52 1.30
C HIS A 80 6.65 8.39 0.46
N VAL A 81 6.12 8.16 -0.74
CA VAL A 81 6.65 7.17 -1.67
C VAL A 81 8.07 7.57 -2.12
N ILE A 82 9.08 6.85 -1.61
CA ILE A 82 10.50 7.11 -1.92
C ILE A 82 11.00 6.27 -3.09
N PHE A 83 10.35 5.16 -3.38
CA PHE A 83 10.67 4.29 -4.50
C PHE A 83 9.38 3.66 -5.04
N ALA A 84 9.27 3.58 -6.37
CA ALA A 84 8.28 2.76 -7.04
C ALA A 84 8.83 2.25 -8.37
N GLY A 85 8.74 0.94 -8.59
CA GLY A 85 9.20 0.35 -9.85
C GLY A 85 9.23 -1.16 -9.85
N TYR A 86 9.68 -1.70 -10.98
CA TYR A 86 9.88 -3.13 -11.19
C TYR A 86 11.35 -3.48 -11.04
N CYS A 87 11.64 -4.46 -10.19
CA CYS A 87 12.98 -5.01 -10.04
C CYS A 87 13.02 -6.41 -10.66
N LYS A 88 14.13 -6.74 -11.33
CA LYS A 88 14.42 -8.09 -11.84
C LYS A 88 14.59 -9.10 -10.71
N THR A 89 15.17 -8.66 -9.60
CA THR A 89 15.28 -9.42 -8.35
C THR A 89 14.29 -8.89 -7.34
N ALA A 90 14.09 -9.63 -6.24
CA ALA A 90 13.35 -9.10 -5.10
C ALA A 90 13.96 -7.75 -4.67
N LEU A 91 13.10 -6.77 -4.42
CA LEU A 91 13.51 -5.48 -3.89
C LEU A 91 14.15 -5.70 -2.52
N ALA A 92 15.34 -5.13 -2.33
CA ALA A 92 15.97 -5.11 -1.02
C ALA A 92 16.23 -3.67 -0.62
N TYR A 93 16.12 -3.39 0.67
CA TYR A 93 16.41 -2.07 1.22
C TYR A 93 16.93 -2.20 2.63
N ARG A 94 17.71 -1.21 3.04
CA ARG A 94 18.23 -1.10 4.40
C ARG A 94 18.51 0.33 4.78
N TRP A 95 18.33 0.62 6.06
CA TRP A 95 18.93 1.80 6.68
C TRP A 95 20.45 1.66 6.70
N VAL A 96 21.13 2.65 6.15
CA VAL A 96 22.60 2.79 6.29
C VAL A 96 22.92 3.50 7.61
N ASP A 97 22.11 4.50 7.96
CA ASP A 97 22.12 5.23 9.23
C ASP A 97 20.76 5.94 9.41
N ASN A 98 20.63 6.84 10.38
CA ASN A 98 19.38 7.56 10.67
C ASN A 98 18.91 8.51 9.54
N GLN A 99 19.76 8.78 8.55
CA GLN A 99 19.51 9.77 7.50
C GLN A 99 19.68 9.20 6.09
N ARG A 100 19.92 7.89 5.94
CA ARG A 100 20.20 7.28 4.64
C ARG A 100 19.57 5.90 4.49
N ILE A 101 18.91 5.70 3.36
CA ILE A 101 18.37 4.41 2.93
C ILE A 101 19.08 4.01 1.63
N ALA A 102 19.57 2.77 1.61
CA ALA A 102 20.05 2.14 0.39
C ALA A 102 18.96 1.20 -0.13
N VAL A 103 18.61 1.35 -1.41
CA VAL A 103 17.66 0.52 -2.14
C VAL A 103 18.44 -0.26 -3.18
N ASP A 104 18.40 -1.58 -3.09
CA ASP A 104 19.05 -2.51 -4.02
C ASP A 104 17.96 -3.07 -4.96
N CYS A 105 18.00 -2.65 -6.22
CA CYS A 105 17.05 -3.06 -7.26
C CYS A 105 17.80 -3.23 -8.58
N ALA A 106 17.89 -4.47 -9.06
CA ALA A 106 18.39 -4.75 -10.40
C ALA A 106 17.31 -4.38 -11.42
N VAL A 107 17.49 -3.29 -12.15
CA VAL A 107 16.55 -2.84 -13.20
C VAL A 107 16.73 -3.69 -14.46
N ARG A 108 15.66 -3.97 -15.21
CA ARG A 108 15.80 -4.66 -16.51
C ARG A 108 16.13 -3.64 -17.59
N ASP A 109 15.41 -2.52 -17.59
CA ASP A 109 15.55 -1.41 -18.52
C ASP A 109 15.46 -0.06 -17.78
N ASP A 110 16.02 1.01 -18.36
CA ASP A 110 16.06 2.37 -17.76
C ASP A 110 14.66 2.95 -17.42
N GLY A 111 13.58 2.34 -17.88
CA GLY A 111 12.19 2.74 -17.61
C GLY A 111 11.49 2.02 -16.45
N ASP A 112 12.15 1.05 -15.80
CA ASP A 112 11.50 0.20 -14.79
C ASP A 112 11.34 0.87 -13.43
N VAL A 113 12.20 1.84 -13.11
CA VAL A 113 12.06 2.70 -11.93
C VAL A 113 11.23 3.92 -12.31
N ARG A 114 10.01 4.00 -11.78
CA ARG A 114 9.06 5.08 -12.05
C ARG A 114 9.22 6.23 -11.07
N THR A 115 9.65 5.93 -9.85
CA THR A 115 9.87 6.94 -8.82
C THR A 115 11.10 6.59 -8.01
N LEU A 116 11.99 7.56 -7.88
CA LEU A 116 13.12 7.53 -6.96
C LEU A 116 13.27 8.93 -6.36
N SER A 117 12.80 9.09 -5.12
CA SER A 117 12.98 10.35 -4.41
C SER A 117 14.40 10.41 -3.87
N LYS A 118 15.22 11.36 -4.33
CA LYS A 118 16.59 11.53 -3.80
C LYS A 118 16.59 11.85 -2.30
N ARG A 119 15.50 12.45 -1.79
CA ARG A 119 15.39 12.86 -0.38
C ARG A 119 13.94 12.97 0.08
N ALA A 120 13.64 12.45 1.27
CA ALA A 120 12.34 12.56 1.92
C ALA A 120 12.52 12.78 3.44
N PHE A 121 11.85 13.76 4.04
CA PHE A 121 12.03 14.13 5.46
C PHE A 121 13.51 14.35 5.88
N GLY A 122 14.35 14.82 4.95
CA GLY A 122 15.79 14.98 5.17
C GLY A 122 16.61 13.69 5.03
N ILE A 123 15.96 12.52 4.94
CA ILE A 123 16.58 11.21 4.69
C ILE A 123 16.92 11.08 3.20
N SER A 124 18.16 10.74 2.90
CA SER A 124 18.65 10.54 1.53
C SER A 124 18.39 9.10 1.09
N VAL A 125 17.96 8.93 -0.16
CA VAL A 125 17.69 7.61 -0.72
C VAL A 125 18.60 7.40 -1.91
N SER A 126 19.26 6.25 -1.93
CA SER A 126 20.19 5.87 -2.98
C SER A 126 19.75 4.55 -3.61
N LEU A 127 19.81 4.50 -4.94
CA LEU A 127 19.54 3.29 -5.71
C LEU A 127 20.88 2.66 -6.11
N ASN A 128 21.09 1.43 -5.69
CA ASN A 128 22.20 0.60 -6.17
C ASN A 128 21.65 -0.29 -7.29
N GLY A 129 21.78 0.17 -8.53
CA GLY A 129 21.58 -0.68 -9.70
C GLY A 129 22.82 -1.57 -9.89
N ARG A 130 22.63 -2.88 -9.94
CA ARG A 130 23.64 -3.83 -10.44
C ARG A 130 23.12 -4.50 -11.69
#